data_AF-A0A7C5I260-F1
#
_entry.id   AF-A0A7C5I260-F1
#
_cell.length_a   1.000
_cell.length_b   1.000
_cell.length_c   1.000
_cell.angle_alpha   90.00
_cell.angle_beta   90.00
_cell.angle_gamma   90.00
#
_symmetry.space_group_name_H-M   'P 1'
#
loop_
_entity.id
_entity.type
_entity.pdbx_description
1 polymer ?
#
loop_
_entity_poly.entity_id
_entity_poly.type
_entity_poly.pdbx_seq_one_letter_code
_entity_poly.pdbx_strand_id
1 'polypeptide(L)'
;TIKRPLPGRKNIVLTRKTDRFSNQDNLVFTNQKPAEILEDLASEGFDHVILIGGAQINYLFAREGLIDEMILTYCPKIFGTGLAVFSEEISMDLNLLSMEQLDENAVCIHYKVLHQIRSGL
;
A
#
# COMPACT_ATOMS: atom_id res chain seq x y z
N THR A 1 -13.41 6.07 -4.82
CA THR A 1 -13.11 5.68 -3.43
C THR A 1 -13.94 4.47 -3.04
N ILE A 2 -13.35 3.52 -2.30
CA ILE A 2 -14.06 2.35 -1.79
C ILE A 2 -15.15 2.84 -0.81
N LYS A 3 -16.42 2.55 -1.11
CA LYS A 3 -17.57 3.12 -0.38
C LYS A 3 -17.95 2.31 0.87
N ARG A 4 -17.45 1.08 0.99
CA ARG A 4 -17.78 0.12 2.06
C ARG A 4 -16.56 -0.72 2.40
N PRO A 5 -16.37 -1.15 3.66
CA PRO A 5 -15.28 -2.05 4.02
C PRO A 5 -15.28 -3.31 3.17
N LEU A 6 -14.08 -3.75 2.81
CA LEU A 6 -13.92 -4.96 2.05
C LEU A 6 -14.22 -6.19 2.93
N PRO A 7 -15.09 -7.12 2.50
CA PRO A 7 -15.48 -8.27 3.29
C PRO A 7 -14.30 -9.24 3.48
N GLY A 8 -14.28 -9.94 4.61
CA GLY A 8 -13.25 -10.93 4.97
C GLY A 8 -11.88 -10.32 5.29
N ARG A 9 -11.81 -8.99 5.47
CA ARG A 9 -10.57 -8.24 5.74
C ARG A 9 -10.78 -7.24 6.86
N LYS A 10 -9.73 -6.98 7.64
CA LYS A 10 -9.65 -5.80 8.51
C LYS A 10 -9.25 -4.60 7.66
N ASN A 11 -10.08 -3.55 7.67
CA ASN A 11 -9.89 -2.36 6.85
C ASN A 11 -9.35 -1.24 7.73
N ILE A 12 -8.15 -0.75 7.42
CA ILE A 12 -7.55 0.38 8.13
C ILE A 12 -7.65 1.62 7.24
N VAL A 13 -8.26 2.68 7.74
CA VAL A 13 -8.39 3.97 7.04
C VAL A 13 -7.62 5.03 7.80
N LEU A 14 -6.51 5.47 7.22
CA LEU A 14 -5.73 6.56 7.76
C LEU A 14 -6.47 7.89 7.54
N THR A 15 -6.64 8.66 8.61
CA THR A 15 -7.30 9.96 8.58
C THR A 15 -6.73 10.89 9.63
N ARG A 16 -6.70 12.19 9.33
CA ARG A 16 -6.33 13.23 10.31
C ARG A 16 -7.48 13.58 11.26
N LYS A 17 -8.70 13.09 10.97
CA LYS A 17 -9.90 13.34 11.75
C LYS A 17 -10.04 12.30 12.85
N THR A 18 -9.63 12.65 14.06
CA THR A 18 -9.61 11.75 15.22
C THR A 18 -10.98 11.48 15.83
N ASP A 19 -12.01 12.20 15.39
CA ASP A 19 -13.42 12.01 15.79
C ASP A 19 -14.13 10.92 14.98
N ARG A 20 -13.47 10.33 13.99
CA ARG A 20 -14.04 9.25 13.18
C ARG A 20 -13.92 7.91 13.90
N PHE A 21 -15.07 7.23 14.01
CA PHE A 21 -15.15 5.85 14.47
C PHE A 21 -16.10 5.06 13.57
N SER A 22 -16.00 3.74 13.65
CA SER A 22 -16.81 2.79 12.89
C SER A 22 -17.65 1.97 13.84
N ASN A 23 -18.91 1.70 13.46
CA ASN A 23 -19.76 0.71 14.14
C ASN A 23 -19.61 -0.70 13.52
N GLN A 24 -18.68 -0.87 12.57
CA GLN A 24 -18.39 -2.14 11.92
C GLN A 24 -17.06 -2.68 12.46
N ASP A 25 -17.07 -3.92 12.93
CA ASP A 25 -15.91 -4.57 13.58
C ASP A 25 -14.68 -4.68 12.65
N ASN A 26 -14.91 -4.70 11.33
CA ASN A 26 -13.85 -4.88 10.35
C ASN A 26 -13.32 -3.55 9.75
N LEU A 27 -13.64 -2.41 10.35
CA LEU A 27 -13.18 -1.08 9.91
C LEU A 27 -12.65 -0.26 11.08
N VAL A 28 -11.42 0.20 10.96
CA VAL A 28 -10.75 1.08 11.93
C VAL A 28 -10.34 2.37 11.23
N PHE A 29 -10.62 3.51 11.86
CA PHE A 29 -10.05 4.81 11.50
C PHE A 29 -8.89 5.10 12.44
N THR A 30 -7.74 5.51 11.91
CA THR A 30 -6.55 5.81 12.73
C THR A 30 -5.77 6.98 12.15
N ASN A 31 -5.02 7.69 12.99
CA ASN A 31 -4.04 8.70 12.61
C ASN A 31 -2.61 8.30 13.01
N GLN A 32 -2.40 7.05 13.41
CA GLN A 32 -1.10 6.47 13.75
C GLN A 32 -0.13 6.53 12.56
N LYS A 33 1.16 6.44 12.88
CA LYS A 33 2.21 6.35 11.87
C LYS A 33 2.21 4.96 11.21
N PRO A 34 2.71 4.84 9.96
CA PRO A 34 2.82 3.55 9.27
C PRO A 34 3.44 2.43 10.11
N ALA A 35 4.58 2.66 10.75
CA ALA A 35 5.24 1.66 11.59
C ALA A 35 4.36 1.17 12.77
N GLU A 36 3.71 2.10 13.48
CA GLU A 36 2.81 1.79 14.60
C GLU A 36 1.62 0.92 14.14
N ILE A 37 1.05 1.22 12.97
CA ILE A 37 -0.05 0.43 12.39
C ILE A 37 0.42 -0.99 12.09
N LEU A 38 1.63 -1.17 11.55
CA LEU A 38 2.17 -2.48 11.24
C LEU A 38 2.47 -3.29 12.51
N GLU A 39 3.00 -2.65 13.55
CA GLU A 39 3.23 -3.29 14.86
C GLU A 39 1.91 -3.77 15.49
N ASP A 40 0.88 -2.93 15.49
CA ASP A 40 -0.45 -3.30 16.00
C ASP A 40 -1.03 -4.49 15.22
N LEU A 41 -1.00 -4.44 13.88
CA LEU A 41 -1.49 -5.52 13.04
C LEU A 41 -0.71 -6.83 13.24
N ALA A 42 0.62 -6.75 13.38
CA ALA A 42 1.44 -7.91 13.69
C ALA A 42 1.06 -8.53 15.05
N SER A 43 0.80 -7.69 16.06
CA SER A 43 0.37 -8.15 17.39
C SER A 43 -1.00 -8.85 17.38
N GLU A 44 -1.85 -8.51 16.41
CA GLU A 44 -3.13 -9.15 16.15
C GLU A 44 -3.02 -10.44 15.32
N GLY A 45 -1.81 -10.81 14.87
CA GLY A 45 -1.54 -12.03 14.12
C GLY A 45 -1.68 -11.89 12.60
N PHE A 46 -1.60 -10.68 12.04
CA PHE A 46 -1.55 -10.49 10.59
C PHE A 46 -0.11 -10.60 10.07
N ASP A 47 0.14 -11.57 9.20
CA ASP A 47 1.45 -11.75 8.55
C ASP A 47 1.64 -10.86 7.31
N HIS A 48 0.54 -10.41 6.69
CA HIS A 48 0.55 -9.66 5.44
C HIS A 48 -0.44 -8.50 5.47
N VAL A 49 -0.01 -7.35 4.94
CA VAL A 49 -0.81 -6.13 4.82
C VAL A 49 -0.82 -5.67 3.37
N ILE A 50 -2.00 -5.36 2.83
CA ILE A 50 -2.15 -4.85 1.47
C ILE A 50 -2.40 -3.35 1.50
N LEU A 51 -1.44 -2.59 0.98
CA LEU A 51 -1.57 -1.16 0.80
C LEU A 51 -2.29 -0.85 -0.52
N ILE A 52 -3.59 -0.56 -0.43
CA ILE A 52 -4.44 -0.28 -1.60
C ILE A 52 -4.45 1.21 -2.02
N GLY A 53 -3.56 2.02 -1.45
CA GLY A 53 -3.48 3.46 -1.70
C GLY A 53 -4.38 4.33 -0.81
N GLY A 54 -4.58 5.61 -1.14
CA GLY A 54 -4.12 6.32 -2.34
C GLY A 54 -2.66 6.81 -2.29
N ALA A 55 -2.28 7.64 -3.26
CA ALA A 55 -0.91 8.11 -3.48
C ALA A 55 -0.19 8.65 -2.23
N GLN A 56 -0.91 9.34 -1.36
CA GLN A 56 -0.39 9.84 -0.08
C GLN A 56 -0.06 8.72 0.91
N ILE A 57 -0.91 7.69 0.99
CA ILE A 57 -0.67 6.55 1.88
C ILE A 57 0.49 5.72 1.33
N ASN A 58 0.52 5.47 0.02
CA ASN A 58 1.66 4.83 -0.64
C ASN A 58 2.98 5.53 -0.29
N TYR A 59 3.00 6.86 -0.40
CA TYR A 59 4.20 7.64 -0.08
C TYR A 59 4.57 7.60 1.41
N LEU A 60 3.60 7.62 2.32
CA LEU A 60 3.84 7.50 3.76
C LEU A 60 4.59 6.21 4.11
N PHE A 61 4.20 5.08 3.55
CA PHE A 61 4.88 3.80 3.78
C PHE A 61 6.22 3.72 3.04
N ALA A 62 6.27 4.21 1.79
CA ALA A 62 7.50 4.16 0.99
C ALA A 62 8.65 4.98 1.60
N ARG A 63 8.38 6.19 2.12
CA ARG A 63 9.42 7.04 2.72
C ARG A 63 10.07 6.42 3.96
N GLU A 64 9.32 5.57 4.66
CA GLU A 64 9.78 4.86 5.86
C GLU A 64 10.44 3.52 5.49
N GLY A 65 10.49 3.16 4.20
CA GLY A 65 11.05 1.89 3.73
C GLY A 65 10.19 0.67 4.09
N LEU A 66 8.88 0.86 4.28
CA LEU A 66 7.94 -0.16 4.78
C LEU A 66 7.15 -0.87 3.66
N ILE A 67 7.64 -0.83 2.43
CA ILE A 67 7.04 -1.55 1.30
C ILE A 67 8.02 -2.63 0.87
N ASP A 68 7.65 -3.89 1.06
CA ASP A 68 8.45 -5.05 0.68
C ASP A 68 8.27 -5.43 -0.80
N GLU A 69 7.05 -5.27 -1.32
CA GLU A 69 6.66 -5.74 -2.65
C GLU A 69 5.70 -4.75 -3.33
N MET A 70 5.80 -4.67 -4.65
CA MET A 70 4.90 -3.87 -5.49
C MET A 70 4.22 -4.78 -6.52
N ILE A 71 2.88 -4.82 -6.49
CA ILE A 71 2.06 -5.55 -7.46
C ILE A 71 1.33 -4.51 -8.32
N LEU A 72 1.76 -4.37 -9.57
CA LEU A 72 1.34 -3.30 -10.48
C LEU A 72 0.62 -3.87 -11.69
N THR A 73 -0.65 -3.49 -11.86
CA THR A 73 -1.42 -3.82 -13.07
C THR A 73 -1.30 -2.70 -14.11
N TYR A 74 -0.81 -3.05 -15.29
CA TYR A 74 -0.73 -2.18 -16.44
C TYR A 74 -1.92 -2.45 -17.37
N CYS A 75 -2.78 -1.45 -17.54
CA CYS A 75 -3.94 -1.50 -18.40
C CYS A 75 -3.67 -0.81 -19.74
N PRO A 76 -4.35 -1.18 -20.84
CA PRO A 76 -4.13 -0.63 -22.19
C PRO A 76 -4.78 0.75 -22.36
N LYS A 77 -4.44 1.72 -21.50
CA LYS A 77 -4.98 3.09 -21.53
C LYS A 77 -3.90 4.11 -21.21
N ILE A 78 -3.90 5.20 -21.97
CA ILE A 78 -3.00 6.34 -21.76
C ILE A 78 -3.84 7.53 -21.32
N PHE A 79 -3.57 8.03 -20.11
CA PHE A 79 -4.30 9.17 -19.54
C PHE A 79 -3.62 10.52 -19.77
N GLY A 80 -2.33 10.56 -20.13
CA GLY A 80 -1.53 11.77 -20.37
C GLY A 80 -1.21 12.58 -19.10
N THR A 81 -2.22 12.78 -18.26
CA THR A 81 -2.14 13.32 -16.89
C THR A 81 -3.03 12.48 -15.97
N GLY A 82 -2.78 12.50 -14.67
CA GLY A 82 -3.59 11.70 -13.74
C GLY A 82 -2.98 11.64 -12.35
N LEU A 83 -3.53 10.74 -11.54
CA LEU A 83 -3.01 10.47 -10.20
C LEU A 83 -1.77 9.57 -10.32
N ALA A 84 -0.66 10.04 -9.76
CA ALA A 84 0.54 9.23 -9.59
C ALA A 84 0.34 8.14 -8.53
N VAL A 85 1.19 7.11 -8.57
CA VAL A 85 1.21 6.04 -7.56
C VAL A 85 1.65 6.57 -6.19
N PHE A 86 2.53 7.58 -6.17
CA PHE A 86 3.02 8.26 -4.98
C PHE A 86 2.74 9.76 -5.09
N SER A 87 2.42 10.42 -3.97
CA SER A 87 2.07 11.84 -3.97
C SER A 87 3.27 12.79 -4.01
N GLU A 88 4.45 12.30 -3.66
CA GLU A 88 5.70 13.04 -3.57
C GLU A 88 6.83 12.21 -4.20
N GLU A 89 7.99 12.83 -4.38
CA GLU A 89 9.18 12.18 -4.94
C GLU A 89 9.65 11.01 -4.07
N ILE A 90 9.92 9.88 -4.72
CA ILE A 90 10.47 8.68 -4.09
C ILE A 90 11.30 7.92 -5.12
N SER A 91 12.36 7.25 -4.67
CA SER A 91 13.17 6.36 -5.49
C SER A 91 13.38 5.05 -4.75
N MET A 92 13.13 3.93 -5.43
CA MET A 92 13.26 2.59 -4.89
C MET A 92 13.78 1.67 -5.99
N ASP A 93 14.77 0.84 -5.65
CA ASP A 93 15.26 -0.19 -6.55
C ASP A 93 14.35 -1.41 -6.46
N LEU A 94 14.00 -1.99 -7.60
CA LEU A 94 13.06 -3.11 -7.71
C LEU A 94 13.71 -4.30 -8.41
N ASN A 95 13.39 -5.50 -7.94
CA ASN A 95 13.71 -6.76 -8.63
C ASN A 95 12.42 -7.43 -9.11
N LEU A 96 12.38 -7.82 -10.39
CA LEU A 96 11.21 -8.51 -10.96
C LEU A 96 11.09 -9.90 -10.34
N LEU A 97 9.92 -10.20 -9.74
CA LEU A 97 9.59 -11.53 -9.24
C LEU A 97 8.79 -12.32 -10.27
N SER A 98 7.73 -11.70 -10.83
CA SER A 98 6.88 -12.35 -11.82
C SER A 98 6.19 -11.33 -12.72
N MET A 99 5.78 -11.80 -13.90
CA MET A 99 4.93 -11.07 -14.83
C MET A 99 3.84 -12.03 -15.31
N GLU A 100 2.59 -11.65 -15.11
CA GLU A 100 1.41 -12.44 -15.47
C GLU A 100 0.55 -11.66 -16.45
N GLN A 101 0.12 -12.31 -17.53
CA GLN A 101 -0.90 -11.76 -18.41
C GLN A 101 -2.27 -12.00 -17.79
N LEU A 102 -2.99 -10.93 -17.45
CA LEU A 102 -4.32 -11.02 -16.83
C LEU A 102 -5.42 -11.23 -17.88
N ASP A 103 -5.27 -10.60 -19.04
CA ASP A 103 -6.13 -10.76 -20.21
C ASP A 103 -5.37 -10.41 -21.50
N GLU A 104 -6.06 -10.31 -22.65
CA GLU A 104 -5.45 -9.98 -23.94
C GLU A 104 -4.57 -8.71 -23.93
N ASN A 105 -4.86 -7.75 -23.06
CA ASN A 105 -4.29 -6.41 -23.12
C ASN A 105 -3.71 -5.89 -21.78
N ALA A 106 -3.93 -6.60 -20.67
CA ALA A 106 -3.46 -6.22 -19.35
C ALA A 106 -2.44 -7.20 -18.77
N VAL A 107 -1.42 -6.66 -18.10
CA VAL A 107 -0.38 -7.44 -17.41
C VAL A 107 -0.27 -7.01 -15.96
N CYS A 108 -0.04 -7.98 -15.08
CA CYS A 108 0.33 -7.76 -13.69
C CYS A 108 1.82 -8.01 -13.53
N ILE A 109 2.54 -7.05 -12.95
CA ILE A 109 3.95 -7.18 -12.67
C ILE A 109 4.15 -7.15 -11.16
N HIS A 110 4.84 -8.16 -10.64
CA HIS A 110 5.17 -8.30 -9.23
C HIS A 110 6.65 -8.06 -9.04
N TYR A 111 6.98 -7.06 -8.23
CA TYR A 111 8.35 -6.69 -7.88
C TYR A 111 8.59 -6.87 -6.38
N LYS A 112 9.83 -7.24 -6.05
CA LYS A 112 10.39 -7.07 -4.71
C LYS A 112 11.11 -5.73 -4.62
N VAL A 113 10.89 -4.99 -3.53
CA VAL A 113 11.65 -3.79 -3.21
C VAL A 113 13.01 -4.17 -2.63
N LEU A 114 14.06 -3.54 -3.14
CA LEU A 114 15.42 -3.73 -2.65
C LEU A 114 15.74 -2.66 -1.62
N HIS A 115 15.78 -3.06 -0.35
CA HIS A 115 16.24 -2.18 0.72
C HIS A 115 17.76 -2.13 0.72
N GLN A 116 18.33 -0.92 0.62
CA GLN A 116 19.75 -0.74 0.86
C GLN A 116 20.02 -1.07 2.33
N ILE A 117 20.84 -2.09 2.59
CA ILE A 117 21.31 -2.39 3.93
C ILE A 117 22.10 -1.14 4.38
N ARG A 118 21.57 -0.43 5.37
CA ARG A 118 22.39 0.55 6.12
C ARG A 118 23.46 -0.27 6.81
N SER A 119 24.65 -0.35 6.21
CA SER A 119 25.85 -0.81 6.89
C SER A 119 26.00 0.06 8.13
N GLY A 120 25.74 -0.54 9.30
CA GLY A 120 25.86 0.12 10.59
C GLY A 120 27.27 0.69 10.74
N LEU A 121 27.33 1.97 11.12
CA LEU A 121 28.44 2.54 11.87
C LEU A 121 28.23 2.23 13.35
#